data_AF-A0A3B3WRJ2-F1
#
_entry.id   AF-A0A3B3WRJ2-F1
#
_cell.length_a   1.000
_cell.length_b   1.000
_cell.length_c   1.000
_cell.angle_alpha   90.00
_cell.angle_beta   90.00
_cell.angle_gamma   90.00
#
_symmetry.space_group_name_H-M   'P 1'
#
loop_
_entity.id
_entity.type
_entity.pdbx_description
1 polymer ?
#
loop_
_entity_poly.entity_id
_entity_poly.type
_entity_poly.pdbx_seq_one_letter_code
_entity_poly.pdbx_strand_id
1 'polypeptide(L)'
;MIQSEKDYVKDLGVIVEGFMSRLEVRGIPEDMRGKDKIVFGNIQQIYDWHRDFFLVELERCVQNHDLLADLFIRHERRLHMYIVYCQNKPRSEFIVIEYETFFEIQHEISCRMSISDYLIKPIQRITKYQLLLKDFLKYTTKAGLDCEEVEKAVELMSLVPKRCNDMMNLGRLQGYEVGKI
;
A
#
# COMPACT_ATOMS: atom_id res chain seq x y z
N MET A 1 9.66 -8.21 -10.58
CA MET A 1 8.46 -7.42 -10.27
C MET A 1 7.29 -8.30 -9.82
N ILE A 2 6.90 -9.32 -10.61
CA ILE A 2 5.72 -10.15 -10.33
C ILE A 2 5.82 -10.99 -9.06
N GLN A 3 6.95 -11.69 -8.84
CA GLN A 3 7.07 -12.51 -7.63
C GLN A 3 6.88 -11.67 -6.36
N SER A 4 7.51 -10.50 -6.30
CA SER A 4 7.34 -9.60 -5.16
C SER A 4 5.94 -8.97 -5.09
N GLU A 5 5.17 -8.94 -6.17
CA GLU A 5 3.75 -8.56 -6.16
C GLU A 5 2.89 -9.66 -5.54
N LYS A 6 3.14 -10.93 -5.89
CA LYS A 6 2.47 -12.09 -5.27
C LYS A 6 2.72 -12.12 -3.77
N ASP A 7 3.97 -11.90 -3.36
CA ASP A 7 4.33 -11.85 -1.95
C ASP A 7 3.63 -10.68 -1.24
N TYR A 8 3.54 -9.51 -1.89
CA TYR A 8 2.83 -8.35 -1.36
C TYR A 8 1.32 -8.60 -1.19
N VAL A 9 0.66 -9.16 -2.21
CA VAL A 9 -0.78 -9.51 -2.17
C VAL A 9 -1.04 -10.53 -1.06
N LYS A 10 -0.18 -11.54 -0.93
CA LYS A 10 -0.27 -12.53 0.15
C LYS A 10 -0.14 -11.88 1.52
N ASP A 11 0.82 -10.97 1.69
CA ASP A 11 1.03 -10.27 2.95
C ASP A 11 -0.14 -9.34 3.31
N LEU A 12 -0.77 -8.69 2.32
CA LEU A 12 -2.00 -7.93 2.54
C LEU A 12 -3.17 -8.84 2.95
N GLY A 13 -3.26 -10.03 2.36
CA GLY A 13 -4.24 -11.06 2.72
C GLY A 13 -4.14 -11.48 4.18
N VAL A 14 -2.92 -11.54 4.76
CA VAL A 14 -2.76 -11.80 6.22
C VAL A 14 -3.48 -10.74 7.07
N ILE A 15 -3.52 -9.49 6.63
CA ILE A 15 -4.20 -8.40 7.35
C ILE A 15 -5.72 -8.53 7.19
N VAL A 16 -6.19 -8.68 5.95
CA VAL A 16 -7.61 -8.69 5.61
C VAL A 16 -8.30 -9.99 6.03
N GLU A 17 -7.77 -11.11 5.54
CA GLU A 17 -8.36 -12.45 5.73
C GLU A 17 -7.93 -13.06 7.07
N GLY A 18 -6.86 -12.54 7.67
CA GLY A 18 -6.39 -12.93 9.00
C GLY A 18 -6.90 -11.97 10.08
N PHE A 19 -6.23 -10.83 10.27
CA PHE A 19 -6.50 -9.93 11.39
C PHE A 19 -7.94 -9.40 11.38
N MET A 20 -8.39 -8.77 10.29
CA MET A 20 -9.73 -8.16 10.24
C MET A 20 -10.83 -9.21 10.39
N SER A 21 -10.72 -10.35 9.70
CA SER A 21 -11.68 -11.45 9.83
C SER A 21 -11.73 -12.04 11.25
N ARG A 22 -10.59 -12.16 11.94
CA ARG A 22 -10.56 -12.62 13.34
C ARG A 22 -11.19 -11.62 14.31
N LEU A 23 -10.98 -10.34 14.08
CA LEU A 23 -11.61 -9.24 14.84
C LEU A 23 -13.15 -9.28 14.74
N GLU A 24 -13.69 -9.57 13.55
CA GLU A 24 -15.14 -9.72 13.36
C GLU A 24 -15.72 -10.90 14.16
N VAL A 25 -14.99 -12.03 14.21
CA VAL A 25 -15.42 -13.24 14.93
C VAL A 25 -15.28 -13.10 16.45
N ARG A 26 -14.13 -12.59 16.92
CA ARG A 26 -13.81 -12.50 18.36
C ARG A 26 -14.54 -11.34 19.03
N GLY A 27 -14.96 -10.34 18.25
CA GLY A 27 -15.50 -9.09 18.73
C GLY A 27 -14.40 -8.10 19.10
N ILE A 28 -14.72 -6.81 18.91
CA ILE A 28 -13.84 -5.70 19.23
C ILE A 28 -14.12 -5.25 20.69
N PRO A 29 -13.10 -5.15 21.56
CA PRO A 29 -13.24 -4.57 22.90
C PRO A 29 -13.91 -3.20 22.87
N GLU A 30 -14.67 -2.86 23.90
CA GLU A 30 -15.49 -1.63 23.91
C GLU A 30 -14.66 -0.36 23.74
N ASP A 31 -13.48 -0.31 24.36
CA ASP A 31 -12.52 0.79 24.29
C ASP A 31 -11.76 0.87 22.95
N MET A 32 -11.78 -0.21 22.16
CA MET A 32 -11.18 -0.30 20.82
C MET A 32 -12.21 -0.10 19.70
N ARG A 33 -13.51 -0.04 20.02
CA ARG A 33 -14.59 0.08 19.04
C ARG A 33 -14.44 1.35 18.20
N GLY A 34 -14.36 1.19 16.88
CA GLY A 34 -14.15 2.29 15.94
C GLY A 34 -12.68 2.66 15.72
N LYS A 35 -11.79 2.32 16.66
CA LYS A 35 -10.34 2.46 16.49
C LYS A 35 -9.78 1.42 15.51
N ASP A 36 -10.41 0.24 15.41
CA ASP A 36 -10.14 -0.79 14.40
C ASP A 36 -10.11 -0.23 12.97
N LYS A 37 -11.09 0.63 12.63
CA LYS A 37 -11.15 1.29 11.32
C LYS A 37 -9.95 2.19 11.06
N ILE A 38 -9.41 2.82 12.11
CA ILE A 38 -8.21 3.66 12.04
C ILE A 38 -6.96 2.79 11.91
N VAL A 39 -6.90 1.63 12.60
CA VAL A 39 -5.77 0.70 12.48
C VAL A 39 -5.60 0.23 11.04
N PHE A 40 -6.68 -0.23 10.40
CA PHE A 40 -6.59 -0.79 9.05
C PHE A 40 -6.71 0.25 7.93
N GLY A 41 -7.33 1.40 8.20
CA GLY A 41 -7.55 2.44 7.19
C GLY A 41 -8.26 1.89 5.96
N ASN A 42 -7.74 2.20 4.76
CA ASN A 42 -8.25 1.67 3.50
C ASN A 42 -7.47 0.45 2.97
N ILE A 43 -6.82 -0.34 3.83
CA ILE A 43 -5.98 -1.46 3.35
C ILE A 43 -6.77 -2.54 2.60
N GLN A 44 -8.04 -2.75 2.97
CA GLN A 44 -8.96 -3.63 2.23
C GLN A 44 -9.06 -3.22 0.76
N GLN A 45 -9.26 -1.93 0.50
CA GLN A 45 -9.35 -1.38 -0.84
C GLN A 45 -8.06 -1.61 -1.65
N ILE A 46 -6.90 -1.45 -1.00
CA ILE A 46 -5.61 -1.73 -1.62
C ILE A 46 -5.54 -3.22 -1.95
N TYR A 47 -5.81 -4.09 -0.98
CA TYR A 47 -5.75 -5.53 -1.16
C TYR A 47 -6.62 -6.03 -2.31
N ASP A 48 -7.89 -5.65 -2.34
CA ASP A 48 -8.82 -6.08 -3.39
C ASP A 48 -8.36 -5.63 -4.78
N TRP A 49 -7.92 -4.38 -4.92
CA TRP A 49 -7.41 -3.88 -6.21
C TRP A 49 -6.14 -4.62 -6.65
N HIS A 50 -5.23 -4.90 -5.73
CA HIS A 50 -3.99 -5.63 -6.05
C HIS A 50 -4.26 -7.09 -6.40
N ARG A 51 -5.10 -7.79 -5.64
CA ARG A 51 -5.46 -9.20 -5.83
C ARG A 51 -6.25 -9.41 -7.11
N ASP A 52 -7.31 -8.65 -7.30
CA ASP A 52 -8.33 -8.94 -8.32
C ASP A 52 -7.98 -8.35 -9.69
N PHE A 53 -7.12 -7.33 -9.72
CA PHE A 53 -6.79 -6.61 -10.94
C PHE A 53 -5.29 -6.46 -11.17
N PHE A 54 -4.58 -5.76 -10.29
CA PHE A 54 -3.22 -5.29 -10.63
C PHE A 54 -2.21 -6.43 -10.81
N LEU A 55 -2.28 -7.46 -9.96
CA LEU A 55 -1.44 -8.65 -10.11
C LEU A 55 -1.73 -9.39 -11.43
N VAL A 56 -3.01 -9.52 -11.80
CA VAL A 56 -3.43 -10.19 -13.04
C VAL A 56 -2.90 -9.45 -14.27
N GLU A 57 -3.01 -8.12 -14.28
CA GLU A 57 -2.46 -7.31 -15.38
C GLU A 57 -0.93 -7.32 -15.42
N LEU A 58 -0.27 -7.35 -14.25
CA LEU A 58 1.19 -7.51 -14.19
C LEU A 58 1.66 -8.86 -14.73
N GLU A 59 0.90 -9.94 -14.51
CA GLU A 59 1.21 -11.25 -15.10
C GLU A 59 1.06 -11.23 -16.63
N ARG A 60 0.09 -10.49 -17.17
CA ARG A 60 -0.04 -10.30 -18.65
C ARG A 60 1.14 -9.55 -19.25
N CYS A 61 1.78 -8.65 -18.50
CA CYS A 61 2.97 -7.93 -18.94
C CYS A 61 4.18 -8.86 -19.20
N VAL A 62 4.17 -10.11 -18.73
CA VAL A 62 5.20 -11.11 -19.09
C VAL A 62 5.15 -11.47 -20.56
N GLN A 63 3.94 -11.55 -21.13
CA GLN A 63 3.73 -11.90 -22.52
C GLN A 63 3.93 -10.70 -23.45
N ASN A 64 3.66 -9.49 -22.94
CA ASN A 64 3.87 -8.25 -23.66
C ASN A 64 4.37 -7.15 -22.72
N HIS A 65 5.68 -6.90 -22.76
CA HIS A 65 6.36 -5.97 -21.86
C HIS A 65 6.00 -4.49 -22.11
N ASP A 66 5.50 -4.16 -23.30
CA ASP A 66 5.11 -2.79 -23.66
C ASP A 66 3.87 -2.33 -22.87
N LEU A 67 3.08 -3.28 -22.37
CA LEU A 67 1.91 -3.00 -21.53
C LEU A 67 2.28 -2.50 -20.12
N LEU A 68 3.52 -2.70 -19.69
CA LEU A 68 3.92 -2.40 -18.32
C LEU A 68 3.82 -0.91 -18.01
N ALA A 69 4.34 -0.05 -18.89
CA ALA A 69 4.30 1.40 -18.69
C ALA A 69 2.86 1.93 -18.68
N ASP A 70 2.08 1.53 -19.68
CA ASP A 70 0.68 1.87 -19.85
C ASP A 70 -0.19 1.42 -18.66
N LEU A 71 0.13 0.27 -18.05
CA LEU A 71 -0.54 -0.19 -16.82
C LEU A 71 -0.41 0.83 -15.69
N PHE A 72 0.78 1.37 -15.43
CA PHE A 72 1.00 2.38 -14.38
C PHE A 72 0.36 3.72 -14.74
N ILE A 73 0.50 4.15 -16.00
CA ILE A 73 -0.01 5.45 -16.47
C ILE A 73 -1.55 5.49 -16.37
N ARG A 74 -2.25 4.49 -16.92
CA ARG A 74 -3.72 4.44 -16.90
C ARG A 74 -4.30 4.37 -15.49
N HIS A 75 -3.54 3.85 -14.53
CA HIS A 75 -4.00 3.62 -13.17
C HIS A 75 -3.43 4.60 -12.15
N GLU A 76 -2.85 5.73 -12.57
CA GLU A 76 -2.34 6.78 -11.66
C GLU A 76 -3.36 7.13 -10.57
N ARG A 77 -4.60 7.39 -10.98
CA ARG A 77 -5.67 7.78 -10.05
C ARG A 77 -6.01 6.70 -9.04
N ARG A 78 -5.88 5.42 -9.42
CA ARG A 78 -6.09 4.30 -8.48
C ARG A 78 -5.01 4.28 -7.41
N LEU A 79 -3.76 4.57 -7.77
CA LEU A 79 -2.64 4.64 -6.84
C LEU A 79 -2.78 5.76 -5.79
N HIS A 80 -3.70 6.72 -5.95
CA HIS A 80 -4.00 7.72 -4.91
C HIS A 80 -4.55 7.09 -3.63
N MET A 81 -5.05 5.86 -3.66
CA MET A 81 -5.40 5.11 -2.43
C MET A 81 -4.23 4.99 -1.44
N TYR A 82 -2.99 5.01 -1.94
CA TYR A 82 -1.80 5.02 -1.08
C TYR A 82 -1.62 6.35 -0.34
N ILE A 83 -2.07 7.47 -0.90
CA ILE A 83 -2.00 8.78 -0.23
C ILE A 83 -2.90 8.75 1.02
N VAL A 84 -4.13 8.26 0.86
CA VAL A 84 -5.09 8.06 1.96
C VAL A 84 -4.52 7.14 3.03
N TYR A 85 -3.92 6.02 2.61
CA TYR A 85 -3.30 5.07 3.53
C TYR A 85 -2.14 5.70 4.32
N CYS A 86 -1.22 6.37 3.62
CA CYS A 86 -0.06 7.01 4.24
C CYS A 86 -0.49 8.10 5.25
N GLN A 87 -1.48 8.93 4.90
CA GLN A 87 -2.00 9.96 5.81
C GLN A 87 -2.62 9.38 7.09
N ASN A 88 -3.16 8.16 7.02
CA ASN A 88 -3.71 7.46 8.18
C ASN A 88 -2.64 6.75 9.03
N LYS A 89 -1.51 6.32 8.43
CA LYS A 89 -0.50 5.47 9.08
C LYS A 89 -0.03 5.94 10.47
N PRO A 90 0.25 7.24 10.73
CA PRO A 90 0.68 7.67 12.06
C PRO A 90 -0.35 7.38 13.17
N ARG A 91 -1.64 7.53 12.86
CA ARG A 91 -2.74 7.24 13.80
C ARG A 91 -2.91 5.74 14.02
N SER A 92 -2.82 4.96 12.93
CA SER A 92 -2.81 3.50 12.99
C SER A 92 -1.69 2.98 13.89
N GLU A 93 -0.48 3.49 13.73
CA GLU A 93 0.69 3.09 14.53
C GLU A 93 0.54 3.39 16.01
N PHE A 94 0.02 4.57 16.35
CA PHE A 94 -0.26 4.94 17.73
C PHE A 94 -1.23 3.95 18.39
N ILE A 95 -2.33 3.60 17.71
CA ILE A 95 -3.32 2.67 18.24
C ILE A 95 -2.76 1.25 18.34
N VAL A 96 -1.98 0.78 17.37
CA VAL A 96 -1.36 -0.55 17.42
C VAL A 96 -0.43 -0.67 18.62
N ILE A 97 0.32 0.39 18.96
CA ILE A 97 1.16 0.43 20.16
C ILE A 97 0.31 0.47 21.44
N GLU A 98 -0.74 1.30 21.48
CA GLU A 98 -1.64 1.40 22.63
C GLU A 98 -2.35 0.06 22.94
N TYR A 99 -2.62 -0.75 21.91
CA TYR A 99 -3.35 -2.02 21.98
C TYR A 99 -2.50 -3.24 21.63
N GLU A 100 -1.19 -3.21 21.89
CA GLU A 100 -0.26 -4.29 21.49
C GLU A 100 -0.72 -5.67 21.98
N THR A 101 -1.16 -5.77 23.25
CA THR A 101 -1.65 -7.02 23.85
C THR A 101 -2.90 -7.56 23.16
N PHE A 102 -3.77 -6.70 22.65
CA PHE A 102 -4.94 -7.12 21.88
C PHE A 102 -4.54 -7.70 20.52
N PHE A 103 -3.50 -7.15 19.90
CA PHE A 103 -2.97 -7.64 18.62
C PHE A 103 -2.09 -8.89 18.72
N GLU A 104 -1.86 -9.42 19.93
CA GLU A 104 -1.25 -10.74 20.14
C GLU A 104 -2.07 -11.90 19.54
N ILE A 105 -3.30 -11.64 19.04
CA ILE A 105 -4.06 -12.58 18.18
C ILE A 105 -3.28 -13.04 16.95
N GLN A 106 -2.16 -12.39 16.62
CA GLN A 106 -1.19 -12.85 15.62
C GLN A 106 -0.78 -14.32 15.81
N HIS A 107 -0.73 -14.83 17.06
CA HIS A 107 -0.45 -16.23 17.37
C HIS A 107 -1.55 -17.18 16.84
N GLU A 108 -2.81 -16.72 16.80
CA GLU A 108 -3.94 -17.49 16.27
C GLU A 108 -4.01 -17.47 14.72
N ILE A 109 -3.32 -16.52 14.09
CA ILE A 109 -3.26 -16.32 12.63
C ILE A 109 -2.02 -17.03 12.03
N SER A 110 -1.11 -17.55 12.87
CA SER A 110 0.16 -18.17 12.44
C SER A 110 0.98 -17.28 11.49
N CYS A 111 0.93 -15.96 11.71
CA CYS A 111 1.67 -15.02 10.87
C CYS A 111 3.16 -14.96 11.28
N ARG A 112 4.02 -14.58 10.34
CA ARG A 112 5.49 -14.66 10.48
C ARG A 112 6.12 -13.38 11.03
N MET A 113 5.35 -12.30 11.11
CA MET A 113 5.79 -10.96 11.47
C MET A 113 4.76 -10.30 12.37
N SER A 114 5.11 -9.19 13.01
CA SER A 114 4.16 -8.40 13.80
C SER A 114 3.12 -7.74 12.89
N ILE A 115 1.96 -7.36 13.44
CA ILE A 115 0.96 -6.59 12.67
C ILE A 115 1.55 -5.28 12.11
N SER A 116 2.43 -4.61 12.86
CA SER A 116 3.13 -3.39 12.42
C SER A 116 3.96 -3.63 11.16
N ASP A 117 4.64 -4.77 11.07
CA ASP A 117 5.44 -5.16 9.90
C ASP A 117 4.59 -5.44 8.66
N TYR A 118 3.34 -5.86 8.84
CA TYR A 118 2.39 -6.01 7.76
C TYR A 118 1.80 -4.66 7.33
N LEU A 119 1.44 -3.79 8.29
CA LEU A 119 0.86 -2.47 8.02
C LEU A 119 1.84 -1.48 7.37
N ILE A 120 3.16 -1.71 7.45
CA ILE A 120 4.13 -0.87 6.73
C ILE A 120 4.27 -1.26 5.23
N LYS A 121 3.78 -2.44 4.83
CA LYS A 121 4.00 -2.97 3.47
C LYS A 121 3.43 -2.10 2.35
N PRO A 122 2.24 -1.46 2.46
CA PRO A 122 1.78 -0.55 1.42
C PRO A 122 2.73 0.63 1.16
N ILE A 123 3.32 1.19 2.22
CA ILE A 123 4.27 2.30 2.12
C ILE A 123 5.58 1.83 1.46
N GLN A 124 6.04 0.63 1.81
CA GLN A 124 7.19 0.02 1.16
C GLN A 124 6.90 -0.32 -0.31
N ARG A 125 5.69 -0.77 -0.64
CA ARG A 125 5.34 -1.17 -2.00
C ARG A 125 5.29 0.02 -2.94
N ILE A 126 4.65 1.11 -2.54
CA ILE A 126 4.50 2.28 -3.42
C ILE A 126 5.85 2.92 -3.77
N THR A 127 6.82 2.90 -2.83
CA THR A 127 8.19 3.34 -3.09
C THR A 127 8.98 2.35 -3.96
N LYS A 128 8.69 1.05 -3.84
CA LYS A 128 9.39 0.00 -4.60
C LYS A 128 9.05 0.02 -6.09
N TYR A 129 7.83 0.39 -6.49
CA TYR A 129 7.45 0.46 -7.91
C TYR A 129 8.35 1.39 -8.72
N GLN A 130 8.73 2.54 -8.16
CA GLN A 130 9.67 3.46 -8.81
C GLN A 130 11.02 2.78 -9.10
N LEU A 131 11.56 2.03 -8.13
CA LEU A 131 12.84 1.35 -8.28
C LEU A 131 12.77 0.26 -9.36
N LEU A 132 11.68 -0.52 -9.35
CA LEU A 132 11.48 -1.60 -10.31
C LEU A 132 11.29 -1.07 -11.74
N LEU A 133 10.59 0.06 -11.92
CA LEU A 133 10.44 0.69 -13.23
C LEU A 133 11.73 1.35 -13.71
N LYS A 134 12.54 1.93 -12.80
CA LYS A 134 13.88 2.43 -13.15
C LYS A 134 14.81 1.31 -13.61
N ASP A 135 14.77 0.16 -12.93
CA ASP A 135 15.52 -1.01 -13.35
C ASP A 135 15.04 -1.51 -14.73
N PHE A 136 13.72 -1.57 -14.94
CA PHE A 136 13.15 -1.93 -16.24
C PHE A 136 13.60 -0.98 -17.36
N LEU A 137 13.45 0.33 -17.17
CA LEU A 137 13.92 1.37 -18.09
C LEU A 137 15.39 1.17 -18.48
N LYS A 138 16.26 0.95 -17.49
CA LYS A 138 17.69 0.71 -17.71
C LYS A 138 17.95 -0.45 -18.67
N TYR A 139 17.18 -1.54 -18.60
CA TYR A 139 17.35 -2.67 -19.51
C TYR A 139 16.72 -2.41 -20.88
N THR A 140 15.56 -1.76 -20.94
CA THR A 140 14.90 -1.35 -22.19
C THR A 140 15.78 -0.42 -23.02
N THR A 141 16.40 0.59 -22.39
CA THR A 141 17.35 1.50 -23.06
C THR A 141 18.57 0.75 -23.59
N LYS A 142 19.14 -0.19 -22.82
CA LYS A 142 20.28 -1.00 -23.25
C LYS A 142 19.96 -1.91 -24.43
N ALA A 143 18.70 -2.34 -24.55
CA ALA A 143 18.23 -3.13 -25.68
C ALA A 143 17.95 -2.27 -26.94
N GLY A 144 18.08 -0.94 -26.87
CA GLY A 144 17.80 -0.03 -27.98
C GLY A 144 16.32 0.09 -28.32
N LEU A 145 15.44 -0.25 -27.37
CA LEU A 145 13.99 -0.14 -27.53
C LEU A 145 13.51 1.27 -27.18
N ASP A 146 12.36 1.65 -27.71
CA ASP A 146 11.68 2.89 -27.33
C ASP A 146 11.35 2.89 -25.83
N CYS A 147 11.62 4.01 -25.19
CA CYS A 147 11.55 4.18 -23.74
C CYS A 147 10.58 5.29 -23.31
N GLU A 148 9.96 6.03 -24.23
CA GLU A 148 9.17 7.23 -23.90
C GLU A 148 8.09 6.95 -22.85
N GLU A 149 7.29 5.90 -23.05
CA GLU A 149 6.23 5.53 -22.11
C GLU A 149 6.79 5.03 -20.76
N VAL A 150 7.93 4.33 -20.78
CA VAL A 150 8.58 3.83 -19.56
C VAL A 150 9.11 5.00 -18.73
N GLU A 151 9.69 6.02 -19.37
CA GLU A 151 10.15 7.25 -18.71
C GLU A 151 8.98 7.98 -18.02
N LYS A 152 7.84 8.13 -18.71
CA LYS A 152 6.61 8.70 -18.13
C LYS A 152 6.14 7.91 -16.92
N ALA A 153 6.12 6.58 -17.01
CA ALA A 153 5.75 5.72 -15.89
C ALA A 153 6.71 5.86 -14.69
N VAL A 154 8.02 5.98 -14.94
CA VAL A 154 9.03 6.23 -13.89
C VAL A 154 8.82 7.58 -13.22
N GLU A 155 8.55 8.63 -14.00
CA GLU A 155 8.26 9.97 -13.46
C GLU A 155 7.03 9.94 -12.57
N LEU A 156 5.91 9.39 -13.07
CA LEU A 156 4.67 9.22 -12.32
C LEU A 156 4.90 8.47 -11.00
N MET A 157 5.59 7.33 -11.04
CA MET A 157 5.88 6.55 -9.84
C MET A 157 6.89 7.21 -8.89
N SER A 158 7.61 8.25 -9.33
CA SER A 158 8.41 9.10 -8.45
C SER A 158 7.58 10.16 -7.71
N LEU A 159 6.44 10.55 -8.27
CA LEU A 159 5.56 11.59 -7.70
C LEU A 159 4.62 11.03 -6.63
N VAL A 160 4.11 9.80 -6.81
CA VAL A 160 3.15 9.23 -5.84
C VAL A 160 3.73 9.14 -4.42
N PRO A 161 4.94 8.60 -4.18
CA PRO A 161 5.53 8.59 -2.84
C PRO A 161 5.79 9.99 -2.27
N LYS A 162 6.14 10.97 -3.11
CA LYS A 162 6.30 12.38 -2.69
C LYS A 162 4.97 12.94 -2.20
N ARG A 163 3.89 12.75 -2.95
CA ARG A 163 2.53 13.16 -2.55
C ARG A 163 2.10 12.49 -1.25
N CYS A 164 2.42 11.20 -1.06
CA CYS A 164 2.20 10.51 0.22
C CYS A 164 2.93 11.20 1.37
N ASN A 165 4.21 11.52 1.19
CA ASN A 165 5.02 12.22 2.20
C ASN A 165 4.49 13.62 2.51
N ASP A 166 4.14 14.40 1.49
CA ASP A 166 3.63 15.76 1.64
C ASP A 166 2.30 15.76 2.40
N MET A 167 1.38 14.86 2.06
CA MET A 167 0.09 14.72 2.75
C MET A 167 0.24 14.21 4.19
N MET A 168 1.21 13.33 4.46
CA MET A 168 1.55 12.94 5.83
C MET A 168 2.04 14.13 6.66
N ASN A 169 2.86 15.01 6.08
CA ASN A 169 3.35 16.21 6.75
C ASN A 169 2.27 17.28 6.93
N LEU A 170 1.40 17.49 5.94
CA LEU A 170 0.25 18.38 6.06
C LEU A 170 -0.73 17.94 7.15
N GLY A 171 -0.98 16.63 7.28
CA GLY A 171 -1.80 16.08 8.36
C GLY A 171 -1.24 16.36 9.76
N ARG A 172 0.08 16.54 9.90
CA ARG A 172 0.72 16.93 11.17
C ARG A 172 0.58 18.43 11.47
N LEU A 173 0.36 19.26 10.45
CA LEU A 173 0.16 20.71 10.60
C LEU A 173 -1.29 21.07 10.98
N GLN A 174 -2.25 20.18 10.77
CA GLN A 174 -3.67 20.38 11.13
C GLN A 174 -3.97 20.36 12.66
N GLY A 175 -2.95 20.64 13.49
CA GLY A 175 -3.14 21.20 14.83
C GLY A 175 -3.40 22.72 14.84
N TYR A 176 -3.48 23.37 13.67
CA TYR A 176 -3.94 24.75 13.54
C TYR A 176 -5.47 24.77 13.37
N GLU A 177 -6.18 25.00 14.47
CA GLU A 177 -7.56 25.47 14.40
C GLU A 177 -7.58 26.78 13.61
N VAL A 178 -8.17 26.75 12.41
CA VAL A 178 -8.63 27.99 11.78
C VAL A 178 -9.79 28.46 12.64
N GLY A 179 -9.53 29.52 13.41
CA GLY A 179 -10.51 30.17 14.26
C GLY A 179 -11.84 30.35 13.52
N LYS A 180 -12.92 30.01 14.22
CA LYS A 180 -14.28 30.39 13.84
C LYS A 180 -14.27 31.85 13.37
N ILE A 181 -14.71 32.08 12.14
CA ILE A 181 -15.27 33.37 11.72
C ILE A 181 -16.77 33.25 11.90
#